data_AF-A0A1D8MJ60-F1
#
_entry.id   AF-A0A1D8MJ60-F1
#
_cell.length_a   1.000
_cell.length_b   1.000
_cell.length_c   1.000
_cell.angle_alpha   90.00
_cell.angle_beta   90.00
_cell.angle_gamma   90.00
#
_symmetry.space_group_name_H-M   'P 1'
#
loop_
_entity.id
_entity.type
_entity.pdbx_description
1 polymer ?
#
loop_
_entity_poly.entity_id
_entity_poly.type
_entity_poly.pdbx_seq_one_letter_code
_entity_poly.pdbx_strand_id
1 'polypeptide(L)'
;HIGVAKLYTDITQNGYQILYLTSRAIGQADTTRDYLRNIRQNHYQLPDGPVIMSPDRLMASLHREVIMRKPEVFKMAALRDIQRVFDRKN
;
A
#
# COMPACT_ATOMS: atom_id res chain seq x y z
N HIS A 1 3.50 -11.34 -9.59
CA HIS A 1 3.61 -11.36 -11.07
C HIS A 1 5.07 -11.34 -11.48
N ILE A 2 5.43 -12.08 -12.53
CA ILE A 2 6.79 -12.04 -13.11
C ILE A 2 7.05 -10.63 -13.66
N GLY A 3 8.25 -10.08 -13.41
CA GLY A 3 8.69 -8.78 -13.94
C GLY A 3 8.28 -7.55 -13.13
N VAL A 4 7.47 -7.69 -12.08
CA VAL A 4 7.01 -6.54 -11.26
C VAL A 4 8.17 -5.82 -10.55
N ALA A 5 9.19 -6.56 -10.08
CA ALA A 5 10.33 -5.96 -9.40
C ALA A 5 11.13 -5.06 -10.35
N LYS A 6 11.35 -5.52 -11.59
CA LYS A 6 12.00 -4.71 -12.63
C LYS A 6 11.17 -3.48 -12.97
N LEU A 7 9.87 -3.66 -13.23
CA LEU A 7 8.98 -2.54 -13.56
C LEU A 7 9.01 -1.44 -12.49
N TYR A 8 8.90 -1.82 -11.21
CA TYR A 8 8.88 -0.84 -10.12
C TYR A 8 10.26 -0.17 -9.94
N THR A 9 11.35 -0.92 -10.17
CA THR A 9 12.70 -0.34 -10.21
C THR A 9 12.80 0.73 -11.29
N ASP A 10 12.38 0.42 -12.51
CA ASP A 10 12.40 1.36 -13.64
C ASP A 10 11.54 2.61 -13.36
N ILE A 11 10.37 2.46 -12.70
CA ILE A 11 9.52 3.58 -12.26
C ILE A 11 10.28 4.49 -11.27
N THR A 12 10.98 3.90 -10.29
CA THR A 12 11.76 4.69 -9.32
C THR A 12 12.97 5.37 -9.94
N GLN A 13 13.61 4.75 -10.93
CA GLN A 13 14.71 5.37 -11.69
C GLN A 13 14.26 6.59 -12.48
N ASN A 14 12.97 6.67 -12.86
CA ASN A 14 12.37 7.85 -13.48
C ASN A 14 11.95 8.93 -12.46
N GLY A 15 12.37 8.83 -11.20
CA GLY A 15 12.14 9.84 -10.16
C GLY A 15 10.82 9.72 -9.39
N TYR A 16 10.00 8.72 -9.69
CA TYR A 16 8.75 8.46 -8.95
C TYR A 16 9.04 7.72 -7.64
N GLN A 17 8.16 7.92 -6.65
CA GLN A 17 8.21 7.20 -5.38
C GLN A 17 7.11 6.14 -5.32
N ILE A 18 7.43 4.96 -4.82
CA ILE A 18 6.46 3.87 -4.68
C ILE A 18 5.81 3.91 -3.30
N LEU A 19 4.48 3.78 -3.28
CA LEU A 19 3.70 3.55 -2.08
C LEU A 19 2.92 2.24 -2.26
N TYR A 20 2.96 1.38 -1.25
CA TYR A 20 2.24 0.11 -1.25
C TYR A 20 0.94 0.27 -0.47
N LEU A 21 -0.17 -0.21 -1.03
CA LEU A 21 -1.48 -0.19 -0.38
C LEU A 21 -2.02 -1.62 -0.25
N THR A 22 -2.42 -2.00 0.96
CA THR A 22 -2.96 -3.33 1.25
C THR A 22 -4.19 -3.24 2.14
N SER A 23 -5.11 -4.19 1.97
CA SER A 23 -6.26 -4.38 2.85
C SER A 23 -5.94 -5.25 4.07
N ARG A 24 -4.67 -5.66 4.24
CA ARG A 24 -4.23 -6.37 5.44
C ARG A 24 -4.33 -5.46 6.67
N ALA A 25 -4.67 -6.10 7.78
CA ALA A 25 -4.67 -5.55 9.13
C ALA A 25 -3.32 -4.89 9.50
N ILE A 26 -3.35 -3.75 10.17
CA ILE A 26 -2.13 -3.07 10.67
C ILE A 26 -1.33 -3.94 11.66
N GLY A 27 -1.97 -4.83 12.41
CA GLY A 27 -1.33 -5.83 13.26
C GLY A 27 -0.50 -6.87 12.50
N GLN A 28 -0.58 -6.89 11.16
CA GLN A 28 0.25 -7.70 10.27
C GLN A 28 1.33 -6.87 9.56
N ALA A 29 1.63 -5.66 10.05
CA ALA A 29 2.52 -4.73 9.36
C ALA A 29 3.92 -5.30 9.14
N ASP A 30 4.52 -5.89 10.17
CA ASP A 30 5.89 -6.40 10.09
C ASP A 30 5.98 -7.56 9.09
N THR A 31 5.09 -8.54 9.19
CA THR A 31 4.99 -9.63 8.21
C THR A 31 4.77 -9.13 6.78
N THR A 32 4.00 -8.05 6.60
CA THR A 32 3.75 -7.48 5.27
C THR A 32 4.98 -6.78 4.71
N ARG A 33 5.70 -6.01 5.54
CA ARG A 33 6.96 -5.35 5.16
C ARG A 33 8.02 -6.38 4.80
N ASP A 34 8.17 -7.41 5.63
CA ASP A 34 9.12 -8.48 5.39
C ASP A 34 8.78 -9.25 4.12
N TYR A 35 7.50 -9.52 3.87
CA TYR A 35 7.06 -10.11 2.61
C TYR A 35 7.49 -9.28 1.41
N LEU A 36 7.19 -7.96 1.40
CA LEU A 36 7.55 -7.07 0.30
C LEU A 36 9.07 -7.01 0.08
N ARG A 37 9.84 -6.89 1.17
CA ARG A 37 11.31 -6.89 1.13
C ARG A 37 11.87 -8.19 0.57
N ASN A 38 11.23 -9.33 0.82
CA ASN A 38 11.72 -10.61 0.34
C ASN A 38 11.33 -10.92 -1.11
N ILE A 39 10.54 -10.07 -1.79
CA ILE A 39 10.24 -10.24 -3.21
C ILE A 39 11.47 -9.86 -4.04
N ARG A 40 12.09 -10.88 -4.63
CA ARG A 40 13.23 -10.77 -5.53
C ARG A 40 12.95 -11.50 -6.84
N GLN A 41 13.28 -10.87 -7.96
CA GLN A 41 13.15 -11.43 -9.30
C GLN A 41 14.44 -11.16 -10.07
N ASN A 42 15.22 -12.21 -10.33
CA ASN A 42 16.57 -12.08 -10.87
C ASN A 42 17.43 -11.16 -9.98
N HIS A 43 17.87 -10.03 -10.53
CA HIS A 43 18.68 -9.02 -9.84
C HIS A 43 17.85 -7.84 -9.32
N TYR A 44 16.53 -7.88 -9.46
CA TYR A 44 15.64 -6.80 -9.03
C TYR A 44 14.91 -7.17 -7.74
N GLN A 45 14.82 -6.20 -6.85
CA GLN A 45 14.01 -6.23 -5.64
C GLN A 45 12.92 -5.17 -5.77
N LEU A 46 11.82 -5.33 -5.03
CA LEU A 46 10.88 -4.23 -4.91
C LEU A 46 11.57 -3.02 -4.25
N PRO A 47 11.37 -1.80 -4.77
CA PRO A 47 11.92 -0.60 -4.15
C PRO A 47 11.30 -0.36 -2.77
N ASP A 48 12.02 0.36 -1.91
CA ASP A 48 11.48 0.76 -0.62
C ASP A 48 10.33 1.77 -0.78
N GLY A 49 9.37 1.70 0.13
CA GLY A 49 8.22 2.60 0.14
C GLY A 49 7.32 2.39 1.35
N PRO A 50 6.51 3.40 1.73
CA PRO A 50 5.54 3.26 2.80
C PRO A 50 4.49 2.19 2.44
N VAL A 51 4.03 1.47 3.46
CA VAL A 51 2.94 0.49 3.34
C VAL A 51 1.72 1.03 4.07
N ILE A 52 0.70 1.42 3.31
CA ILE A 52 -0.60 1.85 3.81
C ILE A 52 -1.46 0.62 3.99
N MET A 53 -2.00 0.46 5.19
CA MET A 53 -2.70 -0.74 5.62
C MET A 53 -4.10 -0.40 6.09
N SER A 54 -4.97 -1.41 6.11
CA SER A 54 -6.27 -1.24 6.74
C SER A 54 -6.07 -1.01 8.24
N PRO A 55 -6.70 0.01 8.83
CA PRO A 55 -6.85 0.06 10.27
C PRO A 55 -7.55 -1.23 10.70
N ASP A 56 -7.01 -1.87 11.73
CA ASP A 56 -7.54 -3.15 12.22
C ASP A 56 -8.98 -3.04 12.74
N ARG A 57 -9.51 -4.17 13.22
CA ARG A 57 -10.78 -4.31 13.97
C ARG A 57 -11.02 -3.32 15.13
N LEU A 58 -10.11 -2.38 15.42
CA LEU A 58 -10.26 -1.32 16.42
C LEU A 58 -11.40 -0.32 16.12
N MET A 59 -11.93 -0.30 14.89
CA MET A 59 -13.18 0.42 14.55
C MET A 59 -14.36 -0.56 14.41
N ALA A 60 -14.64 -1.34 15.48
CA ALA A 60 -15.65 -2.40 15.48
C ALA A 60 -17.09 -1.92 15.14
N SER A 61 -17.40 -0.62 15.30
CA SER A 61 -18.72 -0.06 15.00
C SER A 61 -18.90 0.45 13.56
N LEU A 62 -17.82 0.85 12.85
CA LEU A 62 -17.89 1.38 11.48
C LEU A 62 -17.46 0.36 10.39
N HIS A 63 -16.65 -0.65 10.75
CA HIS A 63 -16.01 -1.55 9.80
C HIS A 63 -16.93 -2.65 9.24
N ARG A 64 -17.95 -3.07 10.00
CA ARG A 64 -18.69 -4.31 9.73
C ARG A 64 -19.58 -4.25 8.49
N GLU A 65 -20.06 -3.06 8.13
CA GLU A 65 -21.01 -2.89 7.03
C GLU A 65 -20.37 -2.36 5.74
N VAL A 66 -19.45 -1.39 5.85
CA VAL A 66 -18.90 -0.66 4.68
C VAL A 66 -17.59 -1.28 4.18
N ILE A 67 -16.65 -1.63 5.07
CA ILE A 67 -15.32 -2.13 4.67
C ILE A 67 -15.38 -3.61 4.27
N MET A 68 -16.20 -4.42 4.96
CA MET A 68 -16.38 -5.85 4.67
C MET A 68 -17.13 -6.15 3.36
N ARG A 69 -18.01 -5.23 2.92
CA ARG A 69 -18.80 -5.43 1.68
C ARG A 69 -18.21 -4.75 0.46
N LYS A 70 -17.35 -3.73 0.65
CA LYS A 70 -16.77 -2.91 -0.42
C LYS A 70 -15.32 -2.50 -0.10
N PRO A 71 -14.34 -3.42 -0.18
CA PRO A 71 -12.92 -3.12 0.11
C PRO A 71 -12.32 -2.00 -0.78
N GLU A 72 -12.88 -1.78 -1.97
CA GLU A 72 -12.55 -0.67 -2.86
C GLU A 72 -12.83 0.71 -2.26
N VAL A 73 -13.86 0.82 -1.40
CA VAL A 73 -14.20 2.09 -0.73
C VAL A 73 -13.09 2.50 0.22
N PHE A 74 -12.51 1.54 0.96
CA PHE A 74 -11.35 1.81 1.80
C PHE A 74 -10.16 2.29 0.96
N LYS A 75 -9.83 1.58 -0.13
CA LYS A 75 -8.70 1.96 -0.99
C LYS A 75 -8.87 3.36 -1.56
N MET A 76 -10.07 3.69 -2.04
CA MET A 76 -10.38 5.02 -2.56
C MET A 76 -10.32 6.10 -1.48
N ALA A 77 -10.76 5.81 -0.25
CA ALA A 77 -10.68 6.76 0.87
C ALA A 77 -9.23 7.00 1.28
N ALA A 78 -8.44 5.93 1.46
CA ALA A 78 -7.02 6.03 1.80
C ALA A 78 -6.24 6.81 0.74
N LEU A 79 -6.47 6.55 -0.56
CA LEU A 79 -5.82 7.31 -1.64
C LEU A 79 -6.24 8.78 -1.66
N ARG A 80 -7.52 9.08 -1.42
CA ARG A 80 -8.01 10.47 -1.29
C ARG A 80 -7.38 11.19 -0.11
N ASP A 81 -7.24 10.53 1.03
CA ASP A 81 -6.63 11.12 2.21
C ASP A 81 -5.13 11.36 2.01
N ILE A 82 -4.43 10.44 1.35
CA ILE A 82 -3.03 10.64 0.94
C ILE A 82 -2.94 11.86 0.01
N GLN A 83 -3.76 11.93 -1.03
CA GLN A 83 -3.79 13.07 -1.96
C GLN A 83 -3.99 14.40 -1.23
N ARG A 84 -4.93 14.45 -0.28
CA ARG A 84 -5.23 15.64 0.53
C ARG A 84 -4.04 16.15 1.35
N VAL A 85 -3.12 15.28 1.77
CA VAL A 85 -1.89 15.70 2.46
C VAL A 85 -1.00 16.54 1.55
N PHE A 86 -1.02 16.28 0.24
CA PHE A 86 -0.23 17.00 -0.75
C PHE A 86 -0.99 18.19 -1.37
N ASP A 87 -2.33 18.19 -1.35
CA ASP A 87 -3.20 19.26 -1.90
C ASP A 87 -3.21 20.57 -1.09
N ARG A 88 -2.17 20.87 -0.31
CA ARG A 88 -1.97 22.20 0.29
C ARG A 88 -1.15 23.17 -0.57
N LYS A 89 -0.77 22.78 -1.79
CA LYS A 89 -0.24 23.69 -2.81
C LYS A 89 -0.55 23.15 -4.21
N ASN A 90 -1.58 23.71 -4.82
CA ASN A 90 -1.63 24.02 -6.25
C ASN A 90 -2.31 25.38 -6.37
#